data_AF-A0A8H3L6S7-F1
#
_entry.id   AF-A0A8H3L6S7-F1
#
_cell.length_a   1.000
_cell.length_b   1.000
_cell.length_c   1.000
_cell.angle_alpha   90.00
_cell.angle_beta   90.00
_cell.angle_gamma   90.00
#
_symmetry.space_group_name_H-M   'P 1'
#
loop_
_entity.id
_entity.type
_entity.pdbx_description
1 polymer ?
#
loop_
_entity_poly.entity_id
_entity_poly.type
_entity_poly.pdbx_seq_one_letter_code
_entity_poly.pdbx_strand_id
1 'polypeptide(L)'
;MIDNIPASDIPASHISWKRIEEAQIRIIREALRLRYKKDNAYNRKMARYRKWYQNKKDLLASIENLYSLFYSISKEERPMAEEEIDKTIEELIADEAE
;
A
#
# COMPACT_ATOMS: atom_id res chain seq x y z
N MET A 1 -35.11 18.04 -8.81
CA MET A 1 -35.32 17.06 -7.72
C MET A 1 -34.15 16.11 -7.84
N ILE A 2 -33.28 16.05 -6.83
CA ILE A 2 -32.11 15.16 -6.84
C ILE A 2 -32.61 13.89 -6.17
N ASP A 3 -32.76 12.83 -6.95
CA ASP A 3 -33.20 11.54 -6.43
C ASP A 3 -32.09 10.98 -5.54
N ASN A 4 -32.43 10.75 -4.27
CA ASN A 4 -31.60 10.04 -3.30
C ASN A 4 -31.47 8.58 -3.77
N ILE A 5 -30.40 8.26 -4.50
CA ILE A 5 -30.06 6.87 -4.81
C ILE A 5 -29.52 6.23 -3.52
N PRO A 6 -30.18 5.19 -2.98
CA PRO A 6 -29.67 4.47 -1.82
C PRO A 6 -28.36 3.77 -2.18
N ALA A 7 -27.39 3.78 -1.26
CA ALA A 7 -26.05 3.19 -1.43
C ALA A 7 -26.03 1.67 -1.75
N SER A 8 -27.19 1.03 -1.88
CA SER A 8 -27.36 -0.38 -2.26
C SER A 8 -27.24 -0.65 -3.76
N ASP A 9 -27.25 0.39 -4.61
CA ASP A 9 -27.47 0.23 -6.05
C ASP A 9 -26.25 0.55 -6.93
N ILE A 10 -25.03 0.63 -6.37
CA ILE A 10 -23.80 0.73 -7.17
C ILE A 10 -23.51 -0.66 -7.75
N PRO A 11 -23.65 -0.89 -9.07
CA PRO A 11 -23.47 -2.22 -9.62
C PRO A 11 -21.98 -2.56 -9.59
N ALA A 12 -21.66 -3.74 -9.03
CA ALA A 12 -20.30 -4.29 -8.93
C ALA A 12 -19.57 -4.40 -10.29
N SER A 13 -20.24 -4.13 -11.40
CA SER A 13 -19.69 -4.05 -12.76
C SER A 13 -18.89 -2.78 -13.07
N HIS A 14 -18.91 -1.74 -12.23
CA HIS A 14 -18.22 -0.48 -12.52
C HIS A 14 -16.79 -0.38 -11.94
N ILE A 15 -16.44 -1.23 -10.97
CA ILE A 15 -15.08 -1.27 -10.42
C ILE A 15 -14.33 -2.45 -11.04
N SER A 16 -13.45 -2.16 -12.01
CA SER A 16 -12.59 -3.21 -12.55
C SER A 16 -11.63 -3.72 -11.47
N TRP A 17 -11.44 -5.04 -11.38
CA TRP A 17 -10.47 -5.67 -10.47
C TRP A 17 -9.06 -5.05 -10.59
N LYS A 18 -8.70 -4.62 -11.79
CA LYS A 18 -7.45 -3.90 -12.05
C LYS A 18 -7.35 -2.57 -11.29
N ARG A 19 -8.43 -1.77 -11.23
CA ARG A 19 -8.46 -0.52 -10.44
C ARG A 19 -8.31 -0.80 -8.95
N ILE A 20 -8.92 -1.88 -8.45
CA ILE A 20 -8.78 -2.32 -7.04
C ILE A 20 -7.33 -2.71 -6.75
N GLU A 21 -6.71 -3.51 -7.62
CA GLU A 21 -5.31 -3.93 -7.49
C GLU A 21 -4.37 -2.72 -7.49
N GLU A 22 -4.57 -1.76 -8.40
CA GLU A 22 -3.79 -0.53 -8.47
C GLU A 22 -3.91 0.33 -7.21
N ALA A 23 -5.13 0.49 -6.69
CA ALA A 23 -5.38 1.21 -5.43
C ALA A 23 -4.72 0.50 -4.23
N GLN A 24 -4.82 -0.83 -4.16
CA GLN A 24 -4.18 -1.61 -3.11
C GLN A 24 -2.65 -1.49 -3.16
N ILE A 25 -2.04 -1.56 -4.35
CA ILE A 25 -0.60 -1.39 -4.54
C ILE A 25 -0.16 0.00 -4.05
N ARG A 26 -0.92 1.06 -4.36
CA ARG A 26 -0.63 2.43 -3.90
C ARG A 26 -0.68 2.55 -2.38
N ILE A 27 -1.73 2.03 -1.74
CA ILE A 27 -1.87 2.03 -0.27
C ILE A 27 -0.69 1.31 0.39
N ILE A 28 -0.30 0.14 -0.14
CA ILE A 28 0.82 -0.64 0.40
C ILE A 28 2.13 0.13 0.26
N ARG A 29 2.39 0.74 -0.89
CA ARG A 29 3.61 1.54 -1.13
C ARG A 29 3.73 2.68 -0.12
N GLU A 30 2.67 3.46 0.07
CA GLU A 30 2.71 4.59 1.01
C GLU A 30 2.84 4.15 2.47
N ALA A 31 2.14 3.08 2.87
CA ALA A 31 2.29 2.52 4.22
C ALA A 31 3.73 2.05 4.50
N LEU A 32 4.39 1.43 3.51
CA LEU A 32 5.79 1.03 3.60
C LEU A 32 6.73 2.25 3.64
N ARG A 33 6.46 3.26 2.81
CA ARG A 33 7.20 4.52 2.81
C ARG A 33 7.16 5.20 4.18
N LEU A 34 5.97 5.40 4.75
CA LEU A 34 5.80 6.00 6.08
C LEU A 34 6.52 5.19 7.17
N ARG A 35 6.43 3.86 7.09
CA ARG A 35 7.10 2.94 8.01
C ARG A 35 8.62 3.05 7.97
N TYR A 36 9.21 3.28 6.80
CA TYR A 36 10.66 3.35 6.60
C TYR A 36 11.22 4.77 6.40
N LYS A 37 10.36 5.81 6.43
CA LYS A 37 10.74 7.24 6.37
C LYS A 37 11.63 7.66 7.54
N LYS A 38 11.45 7.02 8.70
CA LYS A 38 12.35 7.19 9.85
C LYS A 38 13.58 6.32 9.63
N ASP A 39 14.71 6.96 9.30
CA ASP A 39 15.97 6.25 9.16
C ASP A 39 16.24 5.42 10.41
N ASN A 40 16.70 4.18 10.18
CA ASN A 40 16.94 3.14 11.17
C ASN A 40 15.73 2.28 11.63
N ALA A 41 14.52 2.43 11.06
CA ALA A 41 13.40 1.51 11.37
C ALA A 41 13.64 0.08 10.84
N TYR A 42 14.11 -0.03 9.60
CA TYR A 42 14.44 -1.29 8.93
C TYR A 42 15.54 -2.06 9.69
N ASN A 43 16.69 -1.43 9.89
CA ASN A 43 17.84 -2.03 10.58
C ASN A 43 17.48 -2.52 11.99
N ARG A 44 16.71 -1.73 12.76
CA ARG A 44 16.24 -2.14 14.10
C ARG A 44 15.33 -3.37 14.07
N LYS A 45 14.47 -3.51 13.06
CA LYS A 45 13.65 -4.73 12.90
C LYS A 45 14.51 -5.92 12.51
N MET A 46 15.42 -5.76 11.55
CA MET A 46 16.30 -6.85 11.11
C MET A 46 17.18 -7.38 12.24
N ALA A 47 17.78 -6.50 13.04
CA ALA A 47 18.56 -6.90 14.21
C ALA A 47 17.76 -7.77 15.20
N ARG A 48 16.49 -7.42 15.45
CA ARG A 48 15.61 -8.22 16.31
C ARG A 48 15.27 -9.58 15.70
N TYR A 49 14.90 -9.62 14.43
CA TYR A 49 14.53 -10.87 13.76
C TYR A 49 15.72 -11.83 13.65
N ARG A 50 16.92 -11.33 13.35
CA ARG A 50 18.15 -12.13 13.40
C ARG A 50 18.36 -12.77 14.77
N LYS A 51 18.17 -12.00 15.85
CA LYS A 51 18.28 -12.52 17.22
C LYS A 51 17.19 -13.55 17.55
N TRP A 52 15.94 -13.30 17.18
CA TRP A 52 14.81 -14.18 17.52
C TRP A 52 14.79 -15.48 16.72
N TYR A 53 15.23 -15.44 15.46
CA TYR A 53 15.13 -16.56 14.54
C TYR A 53 16.50 -17.13 14.13
N GLN A 54 17.57 -16.81 14.85
CA GLN A 54 18.94 -17.32 14.58
C GLN A 54 19.02 -18.84 14.41
N ASN A 55 18.18 -19.60 15.12
CA ASN A 55 18.16 -21.06 15.07
C ASN A 55 17.19 -21.64 14.03
N LYS A 56 16.44 -20.78 13.31
CA LYS A 56 15.44 -21.17 12.30
C LYS A 56 15.85 -20.57 10.95
N LYS A 57 16.88 -21.15 10.33
CA LYS A 57 17.55 -20.60 9.14
C LYS A 57 16.59 -20.28 8.00
N ASP A 58 15.72 -21.21 7.62
CA ASP A 58 14.80 -21.02 6.49
C ASP A 58 13.74 -19.93 6.76
N LEU A 59 13.24 -19.88 8.00
CA LEU A 59 12.32 -18.83 8.44
C LEU A 59 13.02 -17.47 8.47
N LEU A 60 14.25 -17.40 8.98
CA LEU A 60 15.03 -16.17 9.02
C LEU A 60 15.29 -15.67 7.60
N ALA A 61 15.71 -16.54 6.68
CA ALA A 61 15.92 -16.19 5.28
C ALA A 61 14.64 -15.67 4.62
N SER A 62 13.49 -16.31 4.88
CA SER A 62 12.19 -15.86 4.37
C SER A 62 11.81 -14.47 4.90
N ILE A 63 12.03 -14.21 6.19
CA ILE A 63 11.78 -12.91 6.82
C ILE A 63 12.72 -11.85 6.24
N GLU A 64 14.02 -12.14 6.10
CA GLU A 64 14.98 -11.19 5.53
C GLU A 64 14.64 -10.84 4.09
N ASN A 65 14.26 -11.83 3.26
CA ASN A 65 13.83 -11.60 1.89
C ASN A 65 12.57 -10.72 1.83
N LEU A 66 11.55 -11.03 2.63
CA LEU A 66 10.29 -10.28 2.66
C LEU A 66 10.51 -8.82 3.07
N TYR A 67 11.26 -8.59 4.14
CA TYR A 67 11.49 -7.24 4.63
C TYR A 67 12.47 -6.44 3.75
N SER A 68 13.42 -7.11 3.08
CA SER A 68 14.25 -6.48 2.06
C SER A 68 13.41 -5.99 0.90
N LEU A 69 12.46 -6.82 0.42
CA LEU A 69 11.50 -6.41 -0.62
C LEU A 69 10.67 -5.19 -0.18
N PHE A 70 10.11 -5.22 1.03
CA PHE A 70 9.36 -4.08 1.57
C PHE A 70 10.20 -2.81 1.70
N TYR A 71 11.48 -2.95 2.05
CA TYR A 71 12.40 -1.83 2.12
C TYR A 71 12.70 -1.28 0.73
N SER A 72 12.98 -2.14 -0.27
CA SER A 72 13.17 -1.71 -1.66
C SER A 72 11.95 -0.98 -2.22
N ILE A 73 10.74 -1.53 -2.03
CA ILE A 73 9.49 -0.88 -2.45
C ILE A 73 9.33 0.50 -1.81
N SER A 74 9.74 0.67 -0.55
CA SER A 74 9.67 1.97 0.13
C SER A 74 10.64 3.03 -0.43
N LYS A 75 11.61 2.60 -1.25
CA LYS A 75 12.64 3.45 -1.88
C LYS A 75 12.41 3.66 -3.38
N GLU A 76 11.55 2.86 -4.00
CA GLU A 76 11.15 3.02 -5.39
C GLU A 76 10.18 4.22 -5.52
N GLU A 77 10.66 5.28 -6.20
CA GLU A 77 9.94 6.49 -6.67
C GLU A 77 9.54 7.62 -5.69
N ARG A 78 9.34 8.80 -6.31
CA ARG A 78 8.99 10.10 -5.69
C ARG A 78 7.71 9.94 -4.86
N PRO A 79 7.61 10.55 -3.67
CA PRO A 79 6.34 10.56 -2.95
C PRO A 79 5.32 11.23 -3.84
N MET A 80 4.21 10.56 -4.08
CA MET A 80 3.02 11.22 -4.57
C MET A 80 2.64 12.27 -3.53
N ALA A 81 2.42 13.51 -3.95
CA ALA A 81 1.94 14.53 -3.02
C ALA A 81 0.56 14.08 -2.49
N GLU A 82 0.22 14.43 -1.24
CA GLU A 82 -1.10 14.13 -0.67
C GLU A 82 -2.22 14.65 -1.59
N GLU A 83 -1.99 15.82 -2.20
CA GLU A 83 -2.82 16.45 -3.24
C GLU A 83 -2.98 15.59 -4.51
N GLU A 84 -1.96 14.83 -4.91
CA GLU A 84 -2.04 13.90 -6.05
C GLU A 84 -2.80 12.61 -5.69
N ILE A 85 -2.76 12.19 -4.42
CA ILE A 85 -3.58 11.08 -3.91
C ILE A 85 -5.04 11.48 -3.90
N ASP A 86 -5.37 12.62 -3.29
CA ASP A 86 -6.73 13.15 -3.20
C ASP A 86 -7.31 13.37 -4.58
N LYS A 87 -6.55 13.99 -5.49
CA LYS A 87 -6.98 14.17 -6.88
C LYS A 87 -7.26 12.85 -7.60
N THR A 88 -6.45 11.82 -7.37
CA THR A 88 -6.73 10.53 -8.01
C THR A 88 -7.94 9.83 -7.41
N ILE A 89 -8.18 9.99 -6.11
CA ILE A 89 -9.40 9.49 -5.46
C ILE A 89 -10.62 10.23 -6.02
N GLU A 90 -10.55 11.55 -6.16
CA GLU A 90 -11.59 12.38 -6.76
C GLU A 90 -11.87 11.98 -8.22
N GLU A 91 -10.84 11.74 -9.05
CA GLU A 91 -11.00 11.26 -10.42
C GLU A 91 -11.64 9.86 -10.48
N LEU A 92 -11.26 8.96 -9.56
CA LEU A 92 -11.85 7.61 -9.48
C LEU A 92 -13.33 7.64 -9.06
N ILE A 93 -13.72 8.61 -8.22
CA ILE A 93 -15.10 8.80 -7.75
C ILE A 93 -15.93 9.58 -8.78
N ALA A 94 -15.32 10.53 -9.51
CA ALA A 94 -16.00 11.31 -10.55
C ALA A 94 -16.41 10.44 -11.76
N ASP A 95 -15.61 9.42 -12.08
CA ASP A 95 -15.96 8.38 -13.06
C ASP A 95 -17.19 7.53 -12.66
N GLU A 96 -17.68 7.62 -11.41
CA GLU A 96 -18.91 6.96 -10.95
C GLU A 96 -20.17 7.84 -11.10
N ALA A 97 -20.03 9.09 -11.58
CA ALA A 97 -21.10 10.09 -11.61
C ALA A 97 -21.66 10.44 -13.03
N GLU A 98 -21.20 9.76 -14.08
CA GLU A 98 -21.72 9.86 -15.46
C GLU A 98 -22.28 8.51 -15.95
#